data_AF-W2J8V5-F1
#
_entry.id   AF-W2J8V5-F1
#
_cell.length_a   1.000
_cell.length_b   1.000
_cell.length_c   1.000
_cell.angle_alpha   90.00
_cell.angle_beta   90.00
_cell.angle_gamma   90.00
#
_symmetry.space_group_name_H-M   'P 1'
#
loop_
_entity.id
_entity.type
_entity.pdbx_description
1 polymer ?
#
loop_
_entity_poly.entity_id
_entity_poly.type
_entity_poly.pdbx_seq_one_letter_code
_entity_poly.pdbx_strand_id
1 'polypeptide(L)'
;MAPNFDQGPYPHDVQPASTLWTEDEYTKVWEHFLDKFAAIQSRFPAPIDRFEEEGRAKMQKIVMRMIERRAPITLVLPAFPFKSPNSTDK
;
A
#
# COMPACT_ATOMS: atom_id res chain seq x y z
N MET A 1 -5.55 -5.21 -28.50
CA MET A 1 -6.27 -5.84 -27.38
C MET A 1 -5.23 -6.30 -26.37
N ALA A 2 -5.26 -5.79 -25.14
CA ALA A 2 -4.34 -6.20 -24.08
C ALA A 2 -4.84 -7.51 -23.44
N PRO A 3 -3.96 -8.44 -23.05
CA PRO A 3 -4.39 -9.70 -22.47
C PRO A 3 -4.97 -9.47 -21.08
N ASN A 4 -6.18 -9.98 -20.84
CA ASN A 4 -6.75 -10.10 -19.50
C ASN A 4 -5.88 -11.06 -18.69
N PHE A 5 -5.21 -10.55 -17.67
CA PHE A 5 -4.63 -11.41 -16.64
C PHE A 5 -5.77 -11.99 -15.83
N ASP A 6 -6.02 -13.28 -16.03
CA ASP A 6 -6.89 -14.12 -15.20
C ASP A 6 -6.50 -13.92 -13.73
N GLN A 7 -7.34 -13.19 -13.00
CA GLN A 7 -7.26 -13.13 -11.54
C GLN A 7 -7.80 -14.46 -11.03
N GLY A 8 -6.90 -15.45 -10.90
CA GLY A 8 -7.19 -16.69 -10.20
C GLY A 8 -7.77 -16.39 -8.81
N PRO A 9 -8.73 -17.19 -8.31
CA PRO A 9 -9.32 -16.97 -7.01
C PRO A 9 -8.22 -17.10 -5.95
N TYR A 10 -7.88 -15.98 -5.31
CA TYR A 10 -7.05 -16.00 -4.12
C TYR A 10 -7.71 -16.97 -3.13
N PRO A 11 -7.01 -18.01 -2.63
CA PRO A 11 -7.56 -18.86 -1.60
C PRO A 11 -7.80 -17.98 -0.38
N HIS A 12 -9.07 -17.71 -0.09
CA HIS A 12 -9.49 -17.26 1.22
C HIS A 12 -9.25 -18.43 2.16
N ASP A 13 -8.02 -18.53 2.69
CA ASP A 13 -7.79 -19.25 3.93
C ASP A 13 -8.61 -18.53 5.00
N VAL A 14 -9.79 -19.09 5.26
CA VAL A 14 -10.69 -18.70 6.33
C VAL A 14 -9.98 -19.04 7.63
N GLN A 15 -9.07 -18.17 8.07
CA GLN A 15 -8.53 -18.21 9.41
C GLN A 15 -9.70 -18.12 10.39
N PRO A 16 -9.75 -18.96 11.44
CA PRO A 16 -10.83 -18.91 12.41
C PRO A 16 -10.93 -17.51 13.01
N ALA A 17 -12.17 -17.05 13.13
CA ALA A 17 -12.50 -15.86 13.89
C ALA A 17 -12.05 -16.07 15.34
N SER A 18 -11.53 -15.01 15.96
CA SER A 18 -11.27 -14.90 17.40
C SER A 18 -9.87 -15.25 17.94
N THR A 19 -8.84 -14.69 17.29
CA THR A 19 -7.67 -14.23 18.06
C THR A 19 -7.53 -12.74 17.76
N LEU A 20 -7.91 -11.90 18.73
CA LEU A 20 -7.51 -10.50 18.71
C LEU A 20 -5.99 -10.49 18.67
N TRP A 21 -5.40 -9.83 17.68
CA TRP A 21 -3.96 -9.69 17.64
C TRP A 21 -3.51 -8.93 18.88
N THR A 22 -2.34 -9.29 19.38
CA THR A 22 -1.65 -8.57 20.45
C THR A 22 -1.14 -7.23 19.91
N GLU A 23 -0.93 -6.27 20.82
CA GLU A 23 -0.38 -4.95 20.47
C GLU A 23 0.99 -5.07 19.76
N ASP A 24 1.78 -6.07 20.14
CA ASP A 24 3.04 -6.42 19.51
C ASP A 24 2.88 -6.88 18.05
N GLU A 25 1.86 -7.67 17.74
CA GLU A 25 1.58 -8.13 16.38
C GLU A 25 1.14 -6.97 15.48
N TYR A 26 0.31 -6.06 16.00
CA TYR A 26 -0.07 -4.84 15.29
C TYR A 26 1.15 -3.95 15.00
N THR A 27 2.03 -3.80 15.98
CA THR A 27 3.26 -3.01 15.85
C THR A 27 4.18 -3.61 14.79
N LYS A 28 4.39 -4.93 14.81
CA LYS A 28 5.23 -5.63 13.81
C LYS A 28 4.71 -5.46 12.39
N VAL A 29 3.39 -5.55 12.17
CA VAL A 29 2.83 -5.38 10.83
C VAL A 29 2.92 -3.93 10.37
N TRP A 30 2.76 -2.97 11.28
CA TRP A 30 2.98 -1.56 10.97
C TRP A 30 4.44 -1.25 10.62
N GLU A 31 5.40 -1.78 11.38
CA GLU A 31 6.83 -1.65 11.08
C GLU A 31 7.17 -2.28 9.72
N HIS A 32 6.61 -3.46 9.44
CA HIS A 32 6.79 -4.11 8.15
C HIS A 32 6.24 -3.27 6.99
N PHE A 33 5.08 -2.63 7.17
CA PHE A 33 4.53 -1.70 6.18
C PHE A 33 5.49 -0.51 5.95
N LEU A 34 6.02 0.08 7.01
CA LEU A 34 6.95 1.22 6.91
C LEU A 34 8.23 0.85 6.18
N ASP A 35 8.81 -0.32 6.46
CA ASP A 35 10.00 -0.83 5.76
C ASP A 35 9.76 -0.95 4.24
N LYS A 36 8.64 -1.58 3.85
CA LYS A 36 8.26 -1.70 2.43
C LYS A 36 8.02 -0.35 1.79
N PHE A 37 7.39 0.58 2.50
CA PHE A 37 7.10 1.90 2.00
C PHE A 37 8.39 2.73 1.81
N ALA A 38 9.31 2.69 2.78
CA ALA A 38 10.62 3.35 2.69
C ALA A 38 11.46 2.79 1.53
N ALA A 39 11.42 1.48 1.29
CA ALA A 39 12.08 0.85 0.15
C ALA A 39 11.52 1.29 -1.22
N ILE A 40 10.27 1.75 -1.28
CA ILE A 40 9.68 2.36 -2.47
C ILE A 40 10.10 3.83 -2.57
N GLN A 41 10.01 4.59 -1.47
CA GLN A 41 10.37 6.01 -1.43
C GLN A 41 11.83 6.26 -1.79
N SER A 42 12.75 5.39 -1.38
CA SER A 42 14.19 5.51 -1.68
C SER A 42 14.52 5.54 -3.18
N ARG A 43 13.58 5.09 -4.04
CA ARG A 43 13.72 5.09 -5.50
C ARG A 43 13.44 6.45 -6.13
N PHE A 44 12.83 7.36 -5.38
CA PHE A 44 12.45 8.69 -5.86
C PHE A 44 13.39 9.74 -5.27
N PRO A 45 13.81 10.74 -6.08
CA PRO A 45 14.62 11.84 -5.57
C PRO A 45 13.84 12.61 -4.49
N ALA A 46 14.58 13.21 -3.55
CA ALA A 46 14.06 13.67 -2.26
C ALA A 46 13.32 15.04 -2.17
N PRO A 47 12.99 15.84 -3.22
CA PRO A 47 12.65 17.24 -2.94
C PRO A 47 11.21 17.48 -2.44
N ILE A 48 10.30 16.49 -2.38
CA ILE A 48 8.87 16.70 -2.04
C ILE A 48 8.31 15.59 -1.13
N ASP A 49 9.16 14.87 -0.40
CA ASP A 49 8.66 13.84 0.50
C ASP A 49 8.18 14.46 1.83
N ARG A 50 6.90 14.85 1.89
CA ARG A 50 6.22 15.28 3.13
C ARG A 50 5.61 14.13 3.91
N PHE A 51 6.01 12.89 3.62
CA PHE A 51 5.42 11.73 4.27
C PHE A 51 5.60 11.79 5.78
N GLU A 52 6.79 12.07 6.29
CA GLU A 52 7.01 12.12 7.74
C GLU A 52 6.19 13.23 8.42
N GLU A 53 6.11 14.42 7.82
CA GLU A 53 5.43 15.58 8.39
C GLU A 53 3.89 15.49 8.33
N GLU A 54 3.34 15.03 7.19
CA GLU A 54 1.91 15.10 6.91
C GLU A 54 1.25 13.74 6.67
N GLY A 55 2.02 12.75 6.21
CA GLY A 55 1.53 11.48 5.68
C GLY A 55 1.52 10.33 6.68
N ARG A 56 2.55 10.20 7.52
CA ARG A 56 2.82 9.03 8.37
C ARG A 56 1.70 8.77 9.35
N ALA A 57 1.29 9.77 10.12
CA ALA A 57 0.20 9.64 11.09
C ALA A 57 -1.15 9.30 10.42
N LYS A 58 -1.42 9.89 9.25
CA LYS A 58 -2.65 9.60 8.47
C LYS A 58 -2.62 8.18 7.93
N MET A 59 -1.49 7.76 7.37
CA MET A 59 -1.28 6.42 6.84
C MET A 59 -1.39 5.37 7.94
N GLN A 60 -0.77 5.61 9.10
CA GLN A 60 -0.85 4.73 10.27
C GLN A 60 -2.30 4.49 10.68
N LYS A 61 -3.09 5.56 10.83
CA LYS A 61 -4.52 5.44 11.20
C LYS A 61 -5.34 4.63 10.21
N ILE A 62 -5.05 4.74 8.91
CA ILE A 62 -5.76 4.00 7.86
C ILE A 62 -5.32 2.53 7.86
N VAL A 63 -4.01 2.28 7.87
CA VAL A 63 -3.43 0.94 7.83
C VAL A 63 -3.82 0.14 9.08
N MET A 64 -3.70 0.73 10.27
CA MET A 64 -4.12 0.07 11.52
C MET A 64 -5.60 -0.34 11.47
N ARG A 65 -6.49 0.52 10.97
CA ARG A 65 -7.91 0.19 10.80
C ARG A 65 -8.12 -0.99 9.84
N MET A 66 -7.33 -1.10 8.78
CA MET A 66 -7.43 -2.22 7.84
C MET A 66 -6.90 -3.52 8.46
N ILE A 67 -5.81 -3.45 9.23
CA ILE A 67 -5.24 -4.59 9.96
C ILE A 67 -6.25 -5.10 11.02
N GLU A 68 -6.85 -4.20 11.81
CA GLU A 68 -7.90 -4.52 12.78
C GLU A 68 -9.07 -5.27 12.14
N ARG A 69 -9.47 -4.87 10.93
CA ARG A 69 -10.57 -5.46 10.18
C ARG A 69 -10.17 -6.70 9.39
N ARG A 70 -8.90 -7.11 9.43
CA ARG A 70 -8.32 -8.15 8.57
C ARG A 70 -8.65 -7.93 7.09
N ALA A 71 -8.65 -6.67 6.67
CA ALA A 71 -9.01 -6.25 5.33
C ALA A 71 -7.75 -5.90 4.53
N PRO A 72 -7.74 -6.16 3.20
CA PRO A 72 -6.69 -5.68 2.33
C PRO A 72 -6.51 -4.15 2.41
N ILE A 73 -5.27 -3.68 2.41
CA ILE A 73 -4.96 -2.24 2.40
C ILE A 73 -5.22 -1.72 0.98
N THR A 74 -6.28 -0.93 0.83
CA THR A 74 -6.63 -0.29 -0.45
C THR A 74 -5.86 1.01 -0.61
N LEU A 75 -5.15 1.18 -1.73
CA LEU A 75 -4.41 2.37 -2.08
C LEU A 75 -4.94 2.94 -3.41
N VAL A 76 -5.10 4.25 -3.47
CA VAL A 76 -5.48 4.97 -4.69
C VAL A 76 -4.31 5.84 -5.12
N LEU A 77 -3.77 5.57 -6.31
CA LEU A 77 -2.69 6.35 -6.90
C LEU A 77 -3.23 7.12 -8.12
N PRO A 78 -3.51 8.43 -7.99
CA PRO A 78 -3.87 9.26 -9.12
C PRO A 78 -2.63 9.49 -9.99
N ALA A 79 -2.45 8.62 -10.97
CA ALA A 79 -1.38 8.66 -11.96
C ALA A 79 -1.92 8.19 -13.31
N PHE A 80 -1.09 8.25 -14.35
CA PHE A 80 -1.41 7.77 -15.71
C PHE A 80 -2.52 8.57 -16.42
N PRO A 81 -2.36 9.89 -16.60
CA PRO A 81 -3.38 10.72 -17.24
C PRO A 81 -3.66 10.25 -18.67
N PHE A 82 -2.62 10.17 -19.51
CA PHE A 82 -2.66 9.71 -20.89
C PHE A 82 -1.23 9.64 -21.44
N LYS A 83 -1.03 8.92 -22.56
CA LYS A 83 0.24 9.02 -23.30
C LYS A 83 0.41 10.47 -23.76
N SER A 84 1.63 10.99 -23.65
CA SER A 84 1.88 12.35 -24.10
C SER A 84 1.68 12.46 -25.62
N PRO A 85 1.11 13.58 -26.11
CA PRO A 85 0.84 13.78 -27.53
C PRO A 85 2.12 13.98 -28.37
N ASN A 86 3.29 14.14 -27.73
CA ASN A 86 4.55 14.31 -28.44
C ASN A 86 5.02 12.96 -29.01
N SER A 87 5.13 12.89 -30.34
CA SER A 87 5.51 11.69 -31.08
C SER A 87 7.01 11.58 -31.38
N THR A 88 7.80 12.62 -31.07
CA THR A 88 9.27 12.54 -31.06
C THR A 88 9.74 11.78 -29.82
N ASP A 89 10.81 10.99 -29.97
CA ASP A 89 11.41 10.19 -28.88
C ASP A 89 11.55 11.02 -27.61
N LYS A 90 11.08 10.45 -26.50
CA LYS A 90 10.95 11.08 -25.18
C LYS A 90 11.98 10.58 -24.21
#